data_AF-A0A5E6MT46-F1
#
_entry.id   AF-A0A5E6MT46-F1
#
_cell.length_a   1.000
_cell.length_b   1.000
_cell.length_c   1.000
_cell.angle_alpha   90.00
_cell.angle_beta   90.00
_cell.angle_gamma   90.00
#
_symmetry.space_group_name_H-M   'P 1'
#
loop_
_entity.id
_entity.type
_entity.pdbx_description
1 polymer ?
#
loop_
_entity_poly.entity_id
_entity_poly.type
_entity_poly.pdbx_seq_one_letter_code
_entity_poly.pdbx_strand_id
1 'polypeptide(L)'
;MNQTIRMTSGNAKATLLIQGQRTEFVSHLLQVHSEASRHRLHLTDNSSRLLEIILARNIEKGSYALGETGAHVEVYYSDPTASTVRRFKLNSGNLTISDVDEAHLPVQAQFHGSGFSDVPGDVTQIELTLGELHMTEDTPVIDAHVSYDGYDYRTGYVFYNHLTGSRIQIKSEYIEEKRLLDVYSPSRLIVGETYDFVENPDINIHAYLRFYGPLPNGQEHQFLSSRGTLTVEAGSPGWLIGRFRSVTDAKGDIPEAIITGYFHVKDIEDVTR
;
A
#
# COMPACT_ATOMS: atom_id res chain seq x y z
N MET A 1 -22.27 -2.95 -9.04
CA MET A 1 -22.01 -1.58 -8.53
C MET A 1 -20.54 -1.32 -8.75
N ASN A 2 -20.17 -0.17 -9.35
CA ASN A 2 -18.78 0.13 -9.68
C ASN A 2 -18.11 0.78 -8.45
N GLN A 3 -17.26 0.02 -7.76
CA GLN A 3 -16.33 0.58 -6.78
C GLN A 3 -15.25 1.34 -7.55
N THR A 4 -14.97 2.59 -7.16
CA THR A 4 -13.85 3.34 -7.71
C THR A 4 -12.78 3.39 -6.64
N ILE A 5 -11.61 2.85 -6.94
CA ILE A 5 -10.46 2.97 -6.05
C ILE A 5 -9.65 4.14 -6.56
N ARG A 6 -9.50 5.19 -5.74
CA ARG A 6 -8.63 6.34 -6.02
C ARG A 6 -7.45 6.21 -5.06
N MET A 7 -6.24 6.19 -5.59
CA MET A 7 -5.05 6.21 -4.75
C MET A 7 -4.64 7.65 -4.52
N THR A 8 -4.28 7.97 -3.29
CA THR A 8 -3.75 9.27 -2.90
C THR A 8 -2.63 9.03 -1.90
N SER A 9 -1.53 9.76 -1.99
CA SER A 9 -0.53 9.76 -0.95
C SER A 9 -1.04 10.60 0.20
N GLY A 10 -0.68 10.14 1.38
CA GLY A 10 -0.99 10.81 2.61
C GLY A 10 -0.09 10.24 3.68
N ASN A 11 0.22 11.08 4.65
CA ASN A 11 0.88 10.66 5.86
C ASN A 11 -0.18 10.54 6.94
N ALA A 12 -0.11 9.46 7.70
CA ALA A 12 -0.83 9.37 8.95
C ALA A 12 0.09 8.95 10.07
N LYS A 13 -0.15 9.56 11.22
CA LYS A 13 0.55 9.24 12.47
C LYS A 13 -0.50 9.03 13.53
N ALA A 14 -0.37 7.98 14.31
CA ALA A 14 -1.23 7.77 15.46
C ALA A 14 -0.43 7.18 16.62
N THR A 15 -0.70 7.66 17.83
CA THR A 15 -0.20 7.07 19.06
C THR A 15 -1.33 6.31 19.73
N LEU A 16 -1.19 4.98 19.80
CA LEU A 16 -2.15 4.07 20.39
C LEU A 16 -1.65 3.55 21.74
N LEU A 17 -2.56 3.33 22.68
CA LEU A 17 -2.35 2.60 23.91
C LEU A 17 -3.19 1.32 23.84
N ILE A 18 -2.53 0.17 23.73
CA ILE A 18 -3.19 -1.14 23.77
C ILE A 18 -2.90 -1.73 25.14
N GLN A 19 -3.94 -1.88 25.98
CA GLN A 19 -3.76 -2.30 27.38
C GLN A 19 -2.73 -1.44 28.15
N GLY A 20 -2.68 -0.13 27.85
CA GLY A 20 -1.72 0.81 28.45
C GLY A 20 -0.30 0.75 27.86
N GLN A 21 0.00 -0.20 26.97
CA GLN A 21 1.26 -0.21 26.24
C GLN A 21 1.20 0.75 25.05
N ARG A 22 2.17 1.66 25.00
CA ARG A 22 2.30 2.64 23.91
C ARG A 22 2.81 1.98 22.63
N THR A 23 2.08 2.23 21.55
CA THR A 23 2.33 1.74 20.21
C THR A 23 2.25 2.91 19.24
N GLU A 24 3.35 3.19 18.53
CA GLU A 24 3.36 4.19 17.46
C GLU A 24 2.94 3.55 16.14
N PHE A 25 2.08 4.24 15.43
CA PHE A 25 1.63 3.91 14.08
C PHE A 25 2.04 5.06 13.15
N VAL A 26 2.79 4.75 12.10
CA VAL A 26 3.18 5.73 11.08
C VAL A 26 2.96 5.08 9.73
N SER A 27 2.06 5.65 8.94
CA SER A 27 1.78 5.22 7.59
C SER A 27 2.12 6.33 6.60
N HIS A 28 2.79 5.94 5.52
CA HIS A 28 3.00 6.76 4.32
C HIS A 28 2.15 6.24 3.15
N LEU A 29 1.33 5.22 3.42
CA LEU A 29 0.54 4.49 2.43
C LEU A 29 -0.93 4.61 2.77
N LEU A 30 -1.65 5.37 1.96
CA LEU A 30 -3.08 5.59 2.06
C LEU A 30 -3.78 5.05 0.80
N GLN A 31 -4.84 4.25 0.97
CA GLN A 31 -5.70 3.79 -0.11
C GLN A 31 -7.11 4.31 0.12
N VAL A 32 -7.74 4.88 -0.91
CA VAL A 32 -9.13 5.36 -0.83
C VAL A 32 -10.03 4.47 -1.67
N HIS A 33 -10.88 3.72 -0.98
CA HIS A 33 -11.95 2.95 -1.60
C HIS A 33 -13.24 3.76 -1.56
N SER A 34 -13.68 4.23 -2.71
CA SER A 34 -14.94 4.99 -2.83
C SER A 34 -16.08 4.06 -3.24
N GLU A 35 -17.06 3.94 -2.34
CA GLU A 35 -18.31 3.21 -2.53
C GLU A 35 -19.46 4.19 -2.78
N ALA A 36 -20.66 3.68 -3.06
CA ALA A 36 -21.81 4.53 -3.40
C ALA A 36 -22.13 5.57 -2.32
N SER A 37 -22.01 5.19 -1.04
CA SER A 37 -22.42 6.00 0.12
C SER A 37 -21.27 6.41 1.05
N ARG A 38 -20.05 5.91 0.83
CA ARG A 38 -18.93 6.10 1.76
C ARG A 38 -17.57 6.08 1.09
N HIS A 39 -16.61 6.71 1.75
CA HIS A 39 -15.18 6.54 1.49
C HIS A 39 -14.57 5.70 2.59
N ARG A 40 -13.64 4.82 2.22
CA ARG A 40 -12.87 4.02 3.15
C ARG A 40 -11.40 4.28 2.91
N LEU A 41 -10.75 4.83 3.92
CA LEU A 41 -9.34 5.18 3.95
C LEU A 41 -8.59 4.05 4.64
N HIS A 42 -7.75 3.32 3.90
CA HIS A 42 -6.86 2.31 4.46
C HIS A 42 -5.46 2.89 4.61
N LEU A 43 -4.96 2.88 5.84
CA LEU A 43 -3.63 3.34 6.16
C LEU A 43 -2.83 2.16 6.69
N THR A 44 -1.75 1.81 6.01
CA THR A 44 -0.92 0.65 6.36
C THR A 44 0.48 1.11 6.76
N ASP A 45 1.00 0.62 7.87
CA ASP A 45 2.37 0.93 8.29
C ASP A 45 3.38 -0.15 7.86
N ASN A 46 4.65 0.07 8.19
CA ASN A 46 5.75 -0.83 7.83
C ASN A 46 5.68 -2.22 8.50
N SER A 47 4.84 -2.38 9.53
CA SER A 47 4.59 -3.65 10.21
C SER A 47 3.30 -4.33 9.72
N SER A 48 2.74 -3.84 8.61
CA SER A 48 1.48 -4.28 8.03
C SER A 48 0.27 -4.08 8.93
N ARG A 49 0.38 -3.25 9.98
CA ARG A 49 -0.77 -2.87 10.80
C ARG A 49 -1.65 -1.94 9.99
N LEU A 50 -2.96 -2.03 10.20
CA LEU A 50 -3.96 -1.29 9.44
C LEU A 50 -4.73 -0.34 10.35
N LEU A 51 -4.76 0.93 9.99
CA LEU A 51 -5.73 1.89 10.49
C LEU A 51 -6.72 2.16 9.36
N GLU A 52 -8.01 1.94 9.61
CA GLU A 52 -9.08 2.15 8.65
C GLU A 52 -10.01 3.27 9.14
N ILE A 53 -10.26 4.27 8.31
CA ILE A 53 -11.21 5.36 8.58
C ILE A 53 -12.31 5.29 7.53
N ILE A 54 -13.55 5.06 7.95
CA ILE A 54 -14.73 5.02 7.09
C ILE A 54 -15.49 6.33 7.25
N LEU A 55 -15.84 6.97 6.14
CA LEU A 55 -16.46 8.29 6.09
C LEU A 55 -17.69 8.27 5.20
N ALA A 56 -18.71 9.06 5.52
CA ALA A 56 -19.80 9.35 4.59
C ALA A 56 -19.26 9.99 3.30
N ARG A 57 -19.91 9.73 2.17
CA ARG A 57 -19.45 10.24 0.86
C ARG A 57 -19.45 11.76 0.75
N ASN A 58 -20.39 12.41 1.42
CA ASN A 58 -20.56 13.85 1.44
C ASN A 58 -20.07 14.43 2.77
N ILE A 59 -18.95 13.90 3.29
CA ILE A 59 -18.35 14.42 4.51
C ILE A 59 -17.88 15.86 4.28
N GLU A 60 -18.07 16.72 5.28
CA GLU A 60 -17.71 18.13 5.22
C GLU A 60 -16.67 18.45 6.29
N LYS A 61 -16.20 19.69 6.31
CA LYS A 61 -15.34 20.19 7.39
C LYS A 61 -16.16 20.25 8.68
N GLY A 62 -15.62 19.73 9.77
CA GLY A 62 -16.35 19.68 11.04
C GLY A 62 -15.81 18.67 12.04
N SER A 63 -16.47 18.55 13.19
CA SER A 63 -16.16 17.56 14.22
C SER A 63 -17.28 16.52 14.27
N TYR A 64 -16.89 15.26 14.21
CA TYR A 64 -17.77 14.10 14.17
C TYR A 64 -17.51 13.20 15.37
N ALA A 65 -18.56 12.78 16.07
CA ALA A 65 -18.45 11.86 17.18
C ALA A 65 -18.23 10.42 16.67
N LEU A 66 -17.34 9.67 17.33
CA LEU A 66 -17.12 8.26 17.04
C LEU A 66 -18.09 7.38 17.84
N GLY A 67 -18.55 6.28 17.24
CA GLY A 67 -19.38 5.27 17.91
C GLY A 67 -20.89 5.50 17.86
N GLU A 68 -21.37 6.55 17.18
CA GLU A 68 -22.81 6.77 16.99
C GLU A 68 -23.41 5.81 15.95
N THR A 69 -24.65 5.37 16.17
CA THR A 69 -25.37 4.49 15.24
C THR A 69 -25.77 5.28 13.99
N GLY A 70 -25.32 4.85 12.80
CA GLY A 70 -25.50 5.62 11.56
C GLY A 70 -24.47 6.75 11.38
N ALA A 71 -23.36 6.70 12.14
CA ALA A 71 -22.32 7.70 12.12
C ALA A 71 -21.77 7.97 10.71
N HIS A 72 -21.49 9.25 10.47
CA HIS A 72 -20.75 9.72 9.31
C HIS A 72 -19.29 9.26 9.32
N VAL A 73 -18.78 8.76 10.46
CA VAL A 73 -17.38 8.39 10.64
C VAL A 73 -17.25 7.13 11.50
N GLU A 74 -16.42 6.18 11.07
CA GLU A 74 -15.98 5.04 11.87
C GLU A 74 -14.45 4.91 11.77
N VAL A 75 -13.80 4.47 12.85
CA VAL A 75 -12.35 4.24 12.85
C VAL A 75 -12.04 2.88 13.46
N TYR A 76 -11.20 2.13 12.75
CA TYR A 76 -10.76 0.79 13.12
C TYR A 76 -9.25 0.71 13.13
N TYR A 77 -8.70 -0.08 14.06
CA TYR A 77 -7.30 -0.46 14.07
C TYR A 77 -7.19 -1.98 14.06
N SER A 78 -6.32 -2.53 13.22
CA SER A 78 -6.07 -3.97 13.13
C SER A 78 -4.58 -4.26 13.22
N ASP A 79 -4.22 -5.24 14.04
CA ASP A 79 -2.84 -5.70 14.18
C ASP A 79 -2.73 -7.17 13.72
N PRO A 80 -2.19 -7.43 12.52
CA PRO A 80 -2.03 -8.79 12.02
C PRO A 80 -0.79 -9.49 12.59
N THR A 81 0.07 -8.80 13.34
CA THR A 81 1.27 -9.40 13.95
C THR A 81 0.95 -10.17 15.24
N ALA A 82 -0.26 -9.99 15.77
CA ALA A 82 -0.77 -10.79 16.88
C ALA A 82 -1.08 -12.22 16.42
N SER A 83 -0.99 -13.19 17.34
CA SER A 83 -1.30 -14.61 17.08
C SER A 83 -2.72 -14.86 16.53
N THR A 84 -3.61 -13.89 16.73
CA THR A 84 -4.94 -13.81 16.15
C THR A 84 -5.08 -12.38 15.64
N VAL A 85 -5.54 -12.19 14.39
CA VAL A 85 -5.83 -10.86 13.87
C VAL A 85 -6.89 -10.21 14.77
N ARG A 86 -6.49 -9.18 15.52
CA ARG A 86 -7.40 -8.42 16.35
C ARG A 86 -7.75 -7.13 15.63
N ARG A 87 -9.05 -6.85 15.53
CA ARG A 87 -9.57 -5.59 15.04
C ARG A 87 -10.28 -4.87 16.18
N PHE A 88 -10.00 -3.59 16.30
CA PHE A 88 -10.52 -2.74 17.35
C PHE A 88 -11.36 -1.64 16.72
N LYS A 89 -12.60 -1.47 17.17
CA LYS A 89 -13.45 -0.35 16.75
C LYS A 89 -13.41 0.74 17.81
N LEU A 90 -13.10 1.97 17.40
CA LEU A 90 -13.26 3.14 18.27
C LEU A 90 -14.75 3.43 18.43
N ASN A 91 -15.25 3.30 19.66
CA ASN A 91 -16.67 3.43 20.02
C ASN A 91 -16.96 4.74 20.78
N SER A 92 -15.94 5.57 21.00
CA SER A 92 -16.05 6.90 21.60
C SER A 92 -14.88 7.77 21.12
N GLY A 93 -15.04 9.09 21.18
CA GLY A 93 -14.03 10.06 20.76
C GLY A 93 -14.54 11.00 19.68
N ASN A 94 -13.61 11.68 18.99
CA ASN A 94 -13.94 12.55 17.87
C ASN A 94 -13.01 12.34 16.68
N LEU A 95 -13.49 12.77 15.52
CA LEU A 95 -12.69 13.04 14.33
C LEU A 95 -13.02 14.45 13.86
N THR A 96 -12.01 15.31 13.78
CA THR A 96 -12.10 16.70 13.31
C THR A 96 -11.46 16.81 11.94
N ILE A 97 -12.24 17.19 10.94
CA ILE A 97 -11.78 17.44 9.56
C ILE A 97 -11.58 18.94 9.40
N SER A 98 -10.34 19.36 9.20
CA SER A 98 -9.99 20.77 8.98
C SER A 98 -9.99 21.14 7.49
N ASP A 99 -9.83 20.16 6.61
CA ASP A 99 -9.81 20.39 5.17
C ASP A 99 -10.37 19.23 4.34
N VAL A 100 -11.05 19.55 3.24
CA VAL A 100 -11.63 18.59 2.29
C VAL A 100 -11.36 19.04 0.85
N ASP A 101 -11.10 18.10 -0.06
CA ASP A 101 -10.88 18.38 -1.48
C ASP A 101 -12.21 18.51 -2.26
N GLU A 102 -12.12 18.81 -3.56
CA GLU A 102 -13.30 18.91 -4.45
C GLU A 102 -14.11 17.60 -4.56
N ALA A 103 -13.49 16.46 -4.24
CA ALA A 103 -14.13 15.15 -4.22
C ALA A 103 -14.78 14.81 -2.85
N HIS A 104 -14.76 15.75 -1.89
CA HIS A 104 -15.22 15.58 -0.50
C HIS A 104 -14.38 14.57 0.31
N LEU A 105 -13.12 14.35 -0.06
CA LEU A 105 -12.19 13.56 0.74
C LEU A 105 -11.47 14.45 1.76
N PRO A 106 -11.26 13.99 3.01
CA PRO A 106 -10.55 14.80 3.99
C PRO A 106 -9.08 14.92 3.63
N VAL A 107 -8.61 16.13 3.35
CA VAL A 107 -7.20 16.42 3.13
C VAL A 107 -6.46 16.51 4.46
N GLN A 108 -7.13 17.00 5.50
CA GLN A 108 -6.56 17.11 6.85
C GLN A 108 -7.57 16.71 7.91
N ALA A 109 -7.18 15.79 8.79
CA ALA A 109 -8.00 15.40 9.93
C ALA A 109 -7.17 15.07 11.18
N GLN A 110 -7.76 15.31 12.34
CA GLN A 110 -7.26 14.82 13.62
C GLN A 110 -8.33 13.95 14.27
N PHE A 111 -7.93 12.88 14.93
CA PHE A 111 -8.87 11.97 15.59
C PHE A 111 -8.29 11.43 16.88
N HIS A 112 -9.15 11.21 17.86
CA HIS A 112 -8.80 10.56 19.11
C HIS A 112 -10.01 9.78 19.61
N GLY A 113 -9.79 8.75 20.40
CA GLY A 113 -10.90 7.96 20.90
C GLY A 113 -10.50 6.74 21.69
N SER A 114 -11.51 5.99 22.14
CA SER A 114 -11.29 4.68 22.77
C SER A 114 -12.27 3.64 22.24
N GLY A 115 -11.85 2.39 22.29
CA GLY A 115 -12.53 1.28 21.64
C GLY A 115 -12.21 -0.06 22.25
N PHE A 116 -12.85 -1.09 21.72
CA PHE A 116 -12.67 -2.48 22.15
C PHE A 116 -12.45 -3.38 20.95
N SER A 117 -11.86 -4.55 21.23
CA SER A 117 -11.77 -5.65 20.28
C SER A 117 -13.16 -6.03 19.78
N ASP A 118 -13.30 -6.29 18.48
CA ASP A 118 -14.53 -6.81 17.87
C ASP A 118 -14.66 -8.34 18.01
N VAL A 119 -13.65 -9.00 18.58
CA VAL A 119 -13.65 -10.44 18.85
C VAL A 119 -14.59 -10.76 20.02
N PRO A 120 -15.60 -11.63 19.84
CA PRO A 120 -16.52 -11.99 20.91
C PRO A 120 -15.81 -12.52 22.16
N GLY A 121 -16.03 -11.87 23.30
CA GLY A 121 -15.43 -12.24 24.59
C GLY A 121 -14.04 -11.65 24.85
N ASP A 122 -13.43 -10.96 23.88
CA ASP A 122 -12.20 -10.20 24.11
C ASP A 122 -12.52 -8.81 24.65
N VAL A 123 -12.10 -8.53 25.88
CA VAL A 123 -12.31 -7.23 26.56
C VAL A 123 -11.12 -6.29 26.40
N THR A 124 -10.18 -6.60 25.51
CA THR A 124 -9.02 -5.75 25.25
C THR A 124 -9.46 -4.37 24.76
N GLN A 125 -9.07 -3.34 25.52
CA GLN A 125 -9.32 -1.94 25.20
C GLN A 125 -8.15 -1.36 24.39
N ILE A 126 -8.50 -0.47 23.45
CA ILE A 126 -7.58 0.42 22.78
C ILE A 126 -7.94 1.88 23.10
N GLU A 127 -6.92 2.71 23.24
CA GLU A 127 -7.06 4.16 23.24
C GLU A 127 -6.17 4.73 22.15
N LEU A 128 -6.74 5.57 21.30
CA LEU A 128 -6.01 6.35 20.32
C LEU A 128 -5.94 7.78 20.85
N THR A 129 -4.76 8.13 21.36
CA THR A 129 -4.55 9.39 22.11
C THR A 129 -4.48 10.60 21.18
N LEU A 130 -3.88 10.42 20.01
CA LEU A 130 -3.86 11.39 18.91
C LEU A 130 -3.57 10.64 17.61
N GLY A 131 -4.38 10.93 16.60
CA GLY A 131 -4.22 10.52 15.22
C GLY A 131 -4.27 11.74 14.33
N GLU A 132 -3.38 11.82 13.36
CA GLU A 132 -3.31 12.87 12.37
C GLU A 132 -3.30 12.23 11.00
N LEU A 133 -4.15 12.75 10.11
CA LEU A 133 -4.20 12.42 8.69
C LEU A 133 -3.88 13.69 7.92
N HIS A 134 -2.89 13.60 7.05
CA HIS A 134 -2.56 14.64 6.09
C HIS A 134 -2.43 14.00 4.71
N MET A 135 -3.50 14.09 3.91
CA MET A 135 -3.46 13.74 2.51
C MET A 135 -2.86 14.91 1.73
N THR A 136 -2.02 14.61 0.74
CA THR A 136 -1.56 15.59 -0.22
C THR A 136 -2.31 15.34 -1.52
N GLU A 137 -2.94 16.36 -2.09
CA GLU A 137 -3.71 16.24 -3.35
C GLU A 137 -2.87 15.57 -4.46
N ASP A 138 -3.58 14.79 -5.28
CA ASP A 138 -3.13 14.11 -6.49
C ASP A 138 -1.75 13.46 -6.41
N THR A 139 -1.75 12.31 -5.73
CA THR A 139 -0.74 11.29 -6.01
C THR A 139 -1.19 10.52 -7.23
N PRO A 140 -0.34 10.41 -8.24
CA PRO A 140 -0.70 9.87 -9.54
C PRO A 140 -1.30 8.47 -9.48
N VAL A 141 -2.11 8.16 -10.51
CA VAL A 141 -2.48 6.80 -10.86
C VAL A 141 -1.23 6.03 -11.27
N ILE A 142 -0.77 5.11 -10.43
CA ILE A 142 0.44 4.34 -10.70
C ILE A 142 0.08 3.02 -11.40
N ASP A 143 0.10 2.98 -12.73
CA ASP A 143 -0.16 1.75 -13.49
C ASP A 143 1.12 0.89 -13.66
N ALA A 144 1.11 -0.32 -13.11
CA ALA A 144 1.97 -1.43 -13.54
C ALA A 144 1.19 -2.49 -14.31
N HIS A 145 1.90 -3.10 -15.23
CA HIS A 145 1.44 -4.20 -16.04
C HIS A 145 2.47 -5.31 -15.99
N VAL A 146 2.05 -6.51 -15.63
CA VAL A 146 2.86 -7.71 -15.70
C VAL A 146 2.11 -8.73 -16.54
N SER A 147 2.75 -9.28 -17.55
CA SER A 147 2.23 -10.38 -18.36
C SER A 147 3.14 -11.60 -18.19
N TYR A 148 2.54 -12.72 -17.80
CA TYR A 148 3.23 -14.00 -17.64
C TYR A 148 2.42 -15.12 -18.30
N ASP A 149 3.02 -15.85 -19.25
CA ASP A 149 2.51 -17.12 -19.81
C ASP A 149 1.01 -17.12 -20.20
N GLY A 150 0.57 -16.07 -20.89
CA GLY A 150 -0.83 -15.91 -21.31
C GLY A 150 -1.80 -15.38 -20.24
N TYR A 151 -1.31 -15.08 -19.04
CA TYR A 151 -2.04 -14.39 -17.97
C TYR A 151 -1.60 -12.92 -17.86
N ASP A 152 -2.55 -12.01 -18.04
CA ASP A 152 -2.37 -10.57 -17.85
C ASP A 152 -2.67 -10.20 -16.38
N TYR A 153 -1.64 -9.72 -15.66
CA TYR A 153 -1.76 -9.08 -14.35
C TYR A 153 -1.60 -7.57 -14.53
N ARG A 154 -2.73 -6.84 -14.51
CA ARG A 154 -2.76 -5.38 -14.57
C ARG A 154 -3.10 -4.85 -13.19
N THR A 155 -2.33 -3.90 -12.72
CA THR A 155 -2.47 -3.33 -11.39
C THR A 155 -2.22 -1.84 -11.45
N GLY A 156 -3.19 -1.05 -10.98
CA GLY A 156 -3.06 0.40 -10.82
C GLY A 156 -2.36 0.81 -9.52
N TYR A 157 -1.63 -0.10 -8.88
CA TYR A 157 -1.07 0.07 -7.54
C TYR A 157 0.40 -0.34 -7.50
N VAL A 158 1.33 0.60 -7.68
CA VAL A 158 2.76 0.35 -7.43
C VAL A 158 3.28 1.32 -6.38
N PHE A 159 3.91 0.79 -5.35
CA PHE A 159 4.54 1.52 -4.27
C PHE A 159 6.02 1.68 -4.55
N TYR A 160 6.56 2.85 -4.31
CA TYR A 160 7.99 3.13 -4.39
C TYR A 160 8.51 3.44 -2.99
N ASN A 161 9.29 2.53 -2.41
CA ASN A 161 9.79 2.61 -1.05
C ASN A 161 11.30 2.76 -1.02
N HIS A 162 11.80 3.70 -0.23
CA HIS A 162 13.20 3.75 0.17
C HIS A 162 13.42 2.84 1.38
N LEU A 163 14.14 1.75 1.17
CA LEU A 163 14.52 0.81 2.21
C LEU A 163 15.86 1.19 2.85
N THR A 164 16.09 0.66 4.05
CA THR A 164 17.36 0.77 4.76
C THR A 164 18.52 0.27 3.90
N GLY A 165 19.65 1.01 3.94
CA GLY A 165 20.83 0.71 3.11
C GLY A 165 20.75 1.27 1.68
N SER A 166 19.89 2.25 1.43
CA SER A 166 19.68 2.86 0.11
C SER A 166 19.29 1.78 -0.90
N ARG A 167 18.17 1.11 -0.70
CA ARG A 167 17.60 0.22 -1.73
C ARG A 167 16.24 0.78 -2.10
N ILE A 168 15.87 0.66 -3.36
CA ILE A 168 14.53 1.02 -3.82
C ILE A 168 13.73 -0.26 -3.91
N GLN A 169 12.53 -0.28 -3.34
CA GLN A 169 11.55 -1.34 -3.58
C GLN A 169 10.36 -0.79 -4.33
N ILE A 170 10.02 -1.47 -5.41
CA ILE A 170 8.83 -1.22 -6.21
C ILE A 170 7.88 -2.38 -6.00
N LYS A 171 6.75 -2.15 -5.37
CA LYS A 171 5.83 -3.20 -4.91
C LYS A 171 4.44 -3.01 -5.49
N SER A 172 3.82 -4.05 -6.02
CA SER A 172 2.41 -4.04 -6.37
C SER A 172 1.69 -5.21 -5.71
N GLU A 173 0.52 -4.96 -5.14
CA GLU A 173 -0.29 -5.96 -4.44
C GLU A 173 -1.74 -5.95 -4.91
N TYR A 174 -2.30 -7.14 -5.12
CA TYR A 174 -3.73 -7.36 -5.28
C TYR A 174 -4.17 -8.44 -4.30
N ILE A 175 -4.60 -8.01 -3.11
CA ILE A 175 -4.86 -8.87 -1.94
C ILE A 175 -5.96 -9.90 -2.24
N GLU A 176 -7.03 -9.49 -2.93
CA GLU A 176 -8.18 -10.37 -3.23
C GLU A 176 -7.81 -11.56 -4.13
N GLU A 177 -6.85 -11.38 -5.04
CA GLU A 177 -6.35 -12.46 -5.91
C GLU A 177 -5.03 -13.05 -5.43
N LYS A 178 -4.54 -12.60 -4.27
CA LYS A 178 -3.26 -12.99 -3.67
C LYS A 178 -2.08 -12.87 -4.65
N ARG A 179 -2.01 -11.73 -5.35
CA ARG A 179 -0.94 -11.43 -6.31
C ARG A 179 -0.03 -10.34 -5.78
N LEU A 180 1.28 -10.54 -5.93
CA LEU A 180 2.32 -9.61 -5.49
C LEU A 180 3.46 -9.57 -6.52
N LEU A 181 3.89 -8.36 -6.85
CA LEU A 181 5.13 -8.08 -7.58
C LEU A 181 6.02 -7.22 -6.70
N ASP A 182 7.27 -7.64 -6.50
CA ASP A 182 8.31 -6.81 -5.89
C ASP A 182 9.53 -6.73 -6.81
N VAL A 183 9.94 -5.52 -7.14
CA VAL A 183 11.22 -5.22 -7.79
C VAL A 183 12.09 -4.48 -6.78
N TYR A 184 13.18 -5.08 -6.37
CA TYR A 184 14.21 -4.41 -5.59
C TYR A 184 15.28 -3.93 -6.57
N SER A 185 15.64 -2.66 -6.47
CA SER A 185 16.65 -2.06 -7.33
C SER A 185 17.78 -1.47 -6.48
N PRO A 186 18.91 -1.10 -7.12
CA PRO A 186 19.95 -0.34 -6.46
C PRO A 186 19.46 0.93 -5.77
N SER A 187 20.35 1.58 -5.03
CA SER A 187 20.09 2.85 -4.34
C SER A 187 19.44 3.94 -5.16
N ARG A 188 19.54 3.85 -6.49
CA ARG A 188 18.95 4.76 -7.46
C ARG A 188 18.52 3.98 -8.70
N LEU A 189 17.36 4.34 -9.26
CA LEU A 189 16.95 3.96 -10.61
C LEU A 189 17.33 5.10 -11.55
N ILE A 190 18.32 4.87 -12.41
CA ILE A 190 18.87 5.88 -13.30
C ILE A 190 18.25 5.71 -14.69
N VAL A 191 17.70 6.80 -15.24
CA VAL A 191 17.15 6.80 -16.60
C VAL A 191 18.23 6.46 -17.61
N GLY A 192 17.92 5.52 -18.51
CA GLY A 192 18.82 5.02 -19.54
C GLY A 192 19.64 3.79 -19.11
N GLU A 193 19.63 3.43 -17.83
CA GLU A 193 20.35 2.27 -17.32
C GLU A 193 19.56 0.97 -17.50
N THR A 194 20.31 -0.12 -17.65
CA THR A 194 19.79 -1.48 -17.59
C THR A 194 20.47 -2.23 -16.45
N TYR A 195 19.65 -2.83 -15.59
CA TYR A 195 20.09 -3.62 -14.44
C TYR A 195 19.83 -5.10 -14.72
N ASP A 196 20.79 -5.95 -14.40
CA ASP A 196 20.60 -7.39 -14.43
C ASP A 196 19.82 -7.85 -13.18
N PHE A 197 18.89 -8.78 -13.38
CA PHE A 197 18.24 -9.48 -12.26
C PHE A 197 19.12 -10.64 -11.78
N VAL A 198 19.40 -10.65 -10.48
CA VAL A 198 20.14 -11.73 -9.82
C VAL A 198 19.49 -12.05 -8.46
N GLU A 199 19.63 -13.29 -8.00
CA GLU A 199 19.03 -13.75 -6.73
C GLU A 199 19.55 -12.95 -5.51
N ASN A 200 20.82 -12.51 -5.56
CA ASN A 200 21.47 -11.77 -4.49
C ASN A 200 22.05 -10.44 -5.04
N PRO A 201 21.21 -9.40 -5.19
CA PRO A 201 21.60 -8.19 -5.89
C PRO A 201 22.67 -7.40 -5.13
N ASP A 202 23.66 -6.93 -5.87
CA ASP A 202 24.53 -5.84 -5.42
C ASP A 202 23.69 -4.56 -5.39
N ILE A 203 23.76 -3.85 -4.27
CA ILE A 203 22.96 -2.65 -3.97
C ILE A 203 23.18 -1.48 -4.92
N ASN A 204 24.19 -1.54 -5.80
CA ASN A 204 24.53 -0.45 -6.70
C ASN A 204 24.30 -0.77 -8.18
N ILE A 205 24.25 -2.03 -8.58
CA ILE A 205 24.31 -2.42 -10.00
C ILE A 205 23.33 -3.50 -10.42
N HIS A 206 22.72 -4.24 -9.49
CA HIS A 206 21.80 -5.32 -9.82
C HIS A 206 20.42 -5.12 -9.20
N ALA A 207 19.40 -5.64 -9.87
CA ALA A 207 18.03 -5.67 -9.39
C ALA A 207 17.65 -7.09 -8.95
N TYR A 208 16.52 -7.22 -8.26
CA TYR A 208 15.93 -8.50 -7.90
C TYR A 208 14.41 -8.44 -8.07
N LEU A 209 13.86 -9.46 -8.74
CA LEU A 209 12.44 -9.59 -9.01
C LEU A 209 11.88 -10.75 -8.22
N ARG A 210 10.85 -10.47 -7.42
CA ARG A 210 10.00 -11.47 -6.78
C ARG A 210 8.59 -11.31 -7.30
N PHE A 211 8.02 -12.39 -7.80
CA PHE A 211 6.60 -12.46 -8.14
C PHE A 211 5.95 -13.56 -7.31
N TYR A 212 4.75 -13.30 -6.81
CA TYR A 212 3.94 -14.28 -6.11
C TYR A 212 2.51 -14.21 -6.65
N GLY A 213 1.94 -15.38 -6.95
CA GLY A 213 0.58 -15.44 -7.47
C GLY A 213 0.07 -16.86 -7.67
N PRO A 214 -1.24 -17.00 -7.95
CA PRO A 214 -1.85 -18.28 -8.22
C PRO A 214 -1.44 -18.78 -9.62
N LEU A 215 -1.05 -20.04 -9.69
CA LEU A 215 -0.90 -20.83 -10.91
C LEU A 215 -2.28 -21.15 -11.51
N PRO A 216 -2.33 -21.52 -12.81
CA PRO A 216 -3.58 -21.93 -13.49
C PRO A 216 -4.36 -23.05 -12.78
N ASN A 217 -3.65 -23.88 -12.02
CA ASN A 217 -4.22 -24.98 -11.23
C ASN A 217 -4.73 -24.55 -9.83
N GLY A 218 -4.70 -23.25 -9.52
CA GLY A 218 -5.14 -22.67 -8.24
C GLY A 218 -4.10 -22.75 -7.11
N GLN A 219 -2.92 -23.32 -7.34
CA GLN A 219 -1.83 -23.34 -6.35
C GLN A 219 -1.13 -21.98 -6.28
N GLU A 220 -0.71 -21.56 -5.09
CA GLU A 220 0.12 -20.37 -4.93
C GLU A 220 1.59 -20.70 -5.19
N HIS A 221 2.29 -19.85 -5.92
CA HIS A 221 3.71 -20.02 -6.16
C HIS A 221 4.48 -18.71 -6.03
N GLN A 222 5.72 -18.82 -5.54
CA GLN A 222 6.69 -17.74 -5.50
C GLN A 222 7.73 -17.98 -6.58
N PHE A 223 7.80 -17.04 -7.51
CA PHE A 223 8.78 -17.03 -8.59
C PHE A 223 9.93 -16.10 -8.23
N LEU A 224 11.13 -16.66 -8.23
CA LEU A 224 12.36 -15.92 -8.07
C LEU A 224 13.10 -15.90 -9.40
N SER A 225 13.44 -14.71 -9.87
CA SER A 225 14.27 -14.58 -11.06
C SER A 225 15.67 -15.12 -10.81
N SER A 226 16.13 -16.03 -11.68
CA SER A 226 17.53 -16.46 -11.74
C SER A 226 18.33 -15.62 -12.74
N ARG A 227 17.65 -14.96 -13.69
CA ARG A 227 18.23 -14.11 -14.74
C ARG A 227 17.18 -13.20 -15.38
N GLY A 228 17.61 -12.04 -15.87
CA GLY A 228 16.77 -11.12 -16.62
C GLY A 228 17.31 -9.70 -16.60
N THR A 229 16.53 -8.76 -17.12
CA THR A 229 16.89 -7.34 -17.18
C THR A 229 15.73 -6.43 -16.78
N LEU A 230 16.09 -5.31 -16.14
CA LEU A 230 15.24 -4.14 -15.89
C LEU A 230 15.84 -2.94 -16.62
N THR A 231 15.14 -2.41 -17.60
CA THR A 231 15.54 -1.17 -18.30
C THR A 231 14.70 -0.01 -17.79
N VAL A 232 15.36 1.09 -17.48
CA VAL A 232 14.74 2.30 -16.96
C VAL A 232 14.72 3.38 -18.04
N GLU A 233 13.54 3.90 -18.35
CA GLU A 233 13.33 4.90 -19.40
C GLU A 233 12.58 6.12 -18.86
N ALA A 234 12.73 7.26 -19.53
CA ALA A 234 11.93 8.44 -19.28
C ALA A 234 10.53 8.27 -19.86
N GLY A 235 9.50 8.64 -19.08
CA GLY A 235 8.11 8.69 -19.53
C GLY A 235 7.65 10.10 -19.92
N SER A 236 6.34 10.24 -20.15
CA SER A 236 5.69 11.56 -20.20
C SER A 236 6.02 12.35 -18.92
N PRO A 237 5.94 13.69 -18.91
CA PRO A 237 6.78 14.50 -18.04
C PRO A 237 6.72 14.09 -16.55
N GLY A 238 7.88 13.77 -15.97
CA GLY A 238 8.02 13.43 -14.54
C GLY A 238 7.86 11.95 -14.19
N TRP A 239 7.81 11.06 -15.18
CA TRP A 239 7.63 9.62 -14.96
C TRP A 239 8.89 8.80 -15.27
N LEU A 240 9.17 7.82 -14.42
CA LEU A 240 10.13 6.74 -14.63
C LEU A 240 9.39 5.49 -15.11
N ILE A 241 9.84 4.91 -16.21
CA ILE A 241 9.27 3.67 -16.76
C ILE A 241 10.29 2.56 -16.56
N GLY A 242 9.96 1.54 -15.77
CA GLY A 242 10.76 0.33 -15.68
C GLY A 242 10.16 -0.77 -16.54
N ARG A 243 10.85 -1.20 -17.58
CA ARG A 243 10.47 -2.38 -18.37
C ARG A 243 11.33 -3.56 -17.96
N PHE A 244 10.70 -4.69 -17.71
CA PHE A 244 11.42 -5.86 -17.25
C PHE A 244 11.08 -7.12 -18.03
N ARG A 245 12.09 -7.97 -18.16
CA ARG A 245 11.95 -9.34 -18.65
C ARG A 245 12.82 -10.24 -17.80
N SER A 246 12.20 -11.27 -17.22
CA SER A 246 12.85 -12.19 -16.31
C SER A 246 12.52 -13.63 -16.70
N VAL A 247 13.48 -14.52 -16.52
CA VAL A 247 13.25 -15.97 -16.46
C VAL A 247 13.30 -16.37 -14.99
N THR A 248 12.24 -17.01 -14.51
CA THR A 248 12.18 -17.45 -13.13
C THR A 248 12.41 -18.94 -13.03
N ASP A 249 13.24 -19.33 -12.07
CA ASP A 249 13.41 -20.73 -11.70
C ASP A 249 12.24 -21.11 -10.81
N ALA A 250 11.40 -22.02 -11.29
CA ALA A 250 10.39 -22.61 -10.43
C ALA A 250 11.03 -23.74 -9.62
N LYS A 251 10.77 -23.79 -8.30
CA LYS A 251 11.24 -24.90 -7.46
C LYS A 251 10.30 -26.09 -7.62
N GLY A 252 10.81 -27.22 -8.12
CA GLY A 252 10.07 -28.49 -8.26
C GLY A 252 9.72 -28.85 -9.71
N ASP A 253 8.60 -29.56 -9.93
CA ASP A 253 8.13 -30.01 -11.26
C ASP A 253 7.41 -28.90 -12.08
N ILE A 254 7.59 -27.64 -11.71
CA ILE A 254 6.96 -26.51 -12.40
C ILE A 254 7.93 -26.04 -13.50
N PRO A 255 7.46 -25.83 -14.75
CA PRO A 255 8.32 -25.39 -15.84
C PRO A 255 8.88 -23.98 -15.61
N GLU A 256 10.05 -23.71 -16.19
CA GLU A 256 10.58 -22.35 -16.29
C GLU A 256 9.57 -21.40 -16.92
N ALA A 257 9.65 -20.15 -16.47
CA ALA A 257 8.61 -19.17 -16.62
C ALA A 257 9.23 -17.83 -17.09
N ILE A 258 8.80 -17.30 -18.24
CA ILE A 258 9.20 -15.95 -18.71
C ILE A 258 8.18 -14.92 -18.26
N ILE A 259 8.57 -14.07 -17.31
CA ILE A 259 7.77 -12.93 -16.83
C ILE A 259 8.22 -11.68 -17.59
N THR A 260 7.27 -10.94 -18.16
CA THR A 260 7.50 -9.64 -18.79
C THR A 260 6.59 -8.60 -18.17
N GLY A 261 7.01 -7.35 -18.10
CA GLY A 261 6.15 -6.31 -17.59
C GLY A 261 6.74 -4.93 -17.67
N TYR A 262 5.97 -3.97 -17.20
CA TYR A 262 6.42 -2.62 -16.97
C TYR A 262 5.76 -2.04 -15.71
N PHE A 263 6.41 -1.05 -15.12
CA PHE A 263 5.83 -0.18 -14.10
C PHE A 263 6.13 1.28 -14.44
N HIS A 264 5.26 2.18 -13.98
CA HIS A 264 5.47 3.62 -14.06
C HIS A 264 5.55 4.20 -12.65
N VAL A 265 6.48 5.09 -12.36
CA VAL A 265 6.56 5.81 -11.08
C VAL A 265 6.72 7.30 -11.37
N LYS A 266 5.81 8.15 -10.86
CA LYS A 266 5.93 9.61 -10.98
C LYS A 266 6.76 10.17 -9.82
N ASP A 267 7.29 11.37 -10.01
CA ASP A 267 7.92 12.18 -8.95
C ASP A 267 9.16 11.51 -8.34
N ILE A 268 9.95 10.83 -9.18
CA ILE A 268 11.34 10.57 -8.84
C ILE A 268 12.06 11.90 -9.02
N GLU A 269 12.52 12.50 -7.91
CA GLU A 269 13.40 13.66 -7.96
C GLU A 269 14.47 13.40 -9.03
N ASP A 270 14.53 14.27 -10.02
CA ASP A 270 15.47 14.19 -11.12
C ASP A 270 16.87 14.22 -10.51
N VAL A 271 17.49 13.05 -10.28
CA VAL A 271 18.86 12.94 -9.77
C VAL A 271 19.83 13.18 -10.92
N THR A 272 19.58 14.21 -11.72
CA THR A 272 20.57 14.80 -12.61
C THR A 272 21.46 15.74 -11.80
N ARG A 273 22.36 15.16 -11.00
CA ARG A 273 23.58 15.82 -10.51
C ARG A 273 24.75 14.86 -10.46
#